data_AF-A0AAF0Y1B1-F1
#
_entry.id   AF-A0AAF0Y1B1-F1
#
_cell.length_a   1.000
_cell.length_b   1.000
_cell.length_c   1.000
_cell.angle_alpha   90.00
_cell.angle_beta   90.00
_cell.angle_gamma   90.00
#
_symmetry.space_group_name_H-M   'P 1'
#
loop_
_entity.id
_entity.type
_entity.pdbx_description
1 polymer ?
#
loop_
_entity_poly.entity_id
_entity_poly.type
_entity_poly.pdbx_seq_one_letter_code
_entity_poly.pdbx_strand_id
1 'polypeptide(L)'
;MTGTATTSKAAAASPPVAADLAHLPVPTNYVDRTMARMKLLPPITVSNFASNVNWGNTFFLVAPPALAIWGFCTIPLLRQTAIFSVLYYFFTGLGITAGYHRLWSHRSYNASKFVEVLLALAGAGSVQGSIKWWCRGHRAHHRYTDTKLDPYSANEGFFSSHIGWIIFKPRGQIGASDVSDLTRNWIVKYQHKYYGPIALFMAFVVPTLITGLGWGDYLGGFLFAGCARLVFVHHSTFAVNSFAHMFGEHTYDNKHSPRDNFLTSLVTFGEGYHNFHHQFPMDFRNAIRWYQYDPTKWLISAFSTLGLASHLKRFPDNEIQKGKYTMQLEKLQTDNGNIKWPKRDLPVVSWENFQPDAKERSLIAIHGFIHDCSSFIEDHPGGAHLIKKAIGTDATAAFFGGVYDHSNAAHNILGMMRVGILDGGMEVESLKFKKRRDSVAYQSDSEASTCSDDDSLVSESDIQAIVEDIQATVREYENKHPIHQPSAYVPIPYVLPLPASERIAIIKAKPELLPSVASRVSSPVPTRPASPVL
;
A
#
# COMPACT_ATOMS: atom_id res chain seq x y z
N MET A 1 90.31 -0.75 -25.38
CA MET A 1 89.62 -1.69 -24.46
C MET A 1 88.14 -1.62 -24.76
N THR A 2 87.55 -2.77 -25.17
CA THR A 2 86.11 -3.14 -25.14
C THR A 2 85.11 -2.13 -25.73
N GLY A 3 84.43 -2.37 -26.85
CA GLY A 3 83.75 -3.59 -27.28
C GLY A 3 82.26 -3.26 -27.43
N THR A 4 81.79 -3.17 -28.67
CA THR A 4 80.40 -2.97 -29.09
C THR A 4 79.53 -4.17 -28.74
N ALA A 5 78.35 -3.96 -28.14
CA ALA A 5 77.21 -4.88 -28.23
C ALA A 5 75.91 -4.21 -27.76
N THR A 6 75.07 -3.85 -28.73
CA THR A 6 73.62 -3.74 -28.59
C THR A 6 73.05 -5.08 -28.11
N THR A 7 72.34 -5.09 -26.97
CA THR A 7 71.52 -6.23 -26.54
C THR A 7 70.09 -5.79 -26.28
N SER A 8 69.17 -6.45 -26.98
CA SER A 8 67.73 -6.32 -26.92
C SER A 8 67.21 -6.53 -25.49
N LYS A 9 66.42 -5.59 -24.98
CA LYS A 9 65.50 -5.91 -23.89
C LYS A 9 64.28 -6.60 -24.49
N ALA A 10 64.20 -7.89 -24.21
CA ALA A 10 63.11 -8.78 -24.56
C ALA A 10 61.75 -8.17 -24.17
N ALA A 11 60.80 -8.24 -25.10
CA ALA A 11 59.39 -8.08 -24.81
C ALA A 11 58.98 -9.17 -23.81
N ALA A 12 58.83 -8.79 -22.54
CA ALA A 12 58.16 -9.64 -21.56
C ALA A 12 56.68 -9.66 -21.93
N ALA A 13 56.22 -10.84 -22.35
CA ALA A 13 54.83 -11.12 -22.67
C ALA A 13 53.89 -10.60 -21.57
N SER A 14 52.85 -9.87 -21.95
CA SER A 14 51.75 -9.52 -21.06
C SER A 14 51.21 -10.83 -20.45
N PRO A 15 51.02 -10.92 -19.12
CA PRO A 15 50.35 -12.07 -18.56
C PRO A 15 48.94 -12.14 -19.17
N PRO A 16 48.50 -13.29 -19.66
CA PRO A 16 47.14 -13.43 -20.11
C PRO A 16 46.23 -13.39 -18.89
N VAL A 17 44.96 -13.08 -19.14
CA VAL A 17 43.85 -13.30 -18.22
C VAL A 17 43.57 -12.13 -17.27
N ALA A 18 43.01 -11.09 -17.88
CA ALA A 18 41.85 -10.38 -17.33
C ALA A 18 40.65 -11.33 -17.14
N ALA A 19 40.76 -12.29 -16.22
CA ALA A 19 39.64 -13.09 -15.75
C ALA A 19 39.90 -13.55 -14.32
N ASP A 20 39.75 -12.62 -13.36
CA ASP A 20 39.13 -12.97 -12.07
C ASP A 20 38.69 -11.77 -11.21
N LEU A 21 38.47 -10.59 -11.82
CA LEU A 21 37.90 -9.43 -11.09
C LEU A 21 36.40 -9.27 -11.31
N ALA A 22 35.79 -10.07 -12.18
CA ALA A 22 34.35 -10.05 -12.46
C ALA A 22 33.51 -10.81 -11.41
N HIS A 23 34.15 -11.57 -10.50
CA HIS A 23 33.48 -12.40 -9.50
C HIS A 23 33.65 -11.93 -8.05
N LEU A 24 34.33 -10.80 -7.81
CA LEU A 24 34.23 -10.16 -6.50
C LEU A 24 32.81 -9.58 -6.39
N PRO A 25 32.00 -9.97 -5.39
CA PRO A 25 30.68 -9.39 -5.19
C PRO A 25 30.88 -7.92 -4.85
N VAL A 26 30.83 -7.04 -5.85
CA VAL A 26 30.76 -5.59 -5.62
C VAL A 26 29.47 -5.39 -4.85
N PRO A 27 29.52 -4.90 -3.59
CA PRO A 27 28.30 -4.79 -2.82
C PRO A 27 27.36 -3.83 -3.56
N THR A 28 26.18 -4.34 -3.91
CA THR A 28 25.28 -3.74 -4.90
C THR A 28 24.58 -2.49 -4.35
N ASN A 29 24.56 -2.31 -3.03
CA ASN A 29 23.99 -1.13 -2.38
C ASN A 29 25.04 -0.37 -1.52
N TYR A 30 24.76 0.91 -1.27
CA TYR A 30 25.65 1.80 -0.50
C TYR A 30 25.93 1.29 0.92
N VAL A 31 24.93 0.68 1.56
CA VAL A 31 25.03 0.17 2.94
C VAL A 31 26.08 -0.92 3.01
N ASP A 32 26.00 -1.93 2.15
CA ASP A 32 26.91 -3.07 2.16
C ASP A 32 28.35 -2.63 1.85
N ARG A 33 28.53 -1.68 0.91
CA ARG A 33 29.86 -1.10 0.64
C ARG A 33 30.42 -0.36 1.84
N THR A 34 29.58 0.35 2.56
CA THR A 34 29.98 1.09 3.76
C THR A 34 30.34 0.12 4.87
N MET A 35 29.52 -0.91 5.10
CA MET A 35 29.77 -1.95 6.10
C MET A 35 31.04 -2.75 5.81
N ALA A 36 31.30 -3.11 4.55
CA ALA A 36 32.51 -3.85 4.15
C ALA A 36 33.81 -3.08 4.43
N ARG A 37 33.76 -1.74 4.45
CA ARG A 37 34.92 -0.87 4.73
C ARG A 37 34.96 -0.40 6.18
N MET A 38 33.91 -0.65 6.95
CA MET A 38 33.78 -0.14 8.31
C MET A 38 34.52 -1.04 9.28
N LYS A 39 35.36 -0.42 10.12
CA LYS A 39 35.95 -1.12 11.26
C LYS A 39 34.91 -1.26 12.37
N LEU A 40 34.41 -2.46 12.57
CA LEU A 40 33.46 -2.78 13.65
C LEU A 40 34.18 -3.06 14.97
N LEU A 41 33.53 -2.75 16.07
CA LEU A 41 33.96 -3.22 17.39
C LEU A 41 33.83 -4.74 17.49
N PRO A 42 34.70 -5.42 18.26
CA PRO A 42 34.59 -6.86 18.47
C PRO A 42 33.25 -7.21 19.14
N PRO A 43 32.76 -8.46 18.98
CA PRO A 43 31.59 -8.95 19.68
C PRO A 43 31.71 -8.77 21.19
N ILE A 44 30.57 -8.51 21.85
CA ILE A 44 30.54 -8.35 23.30
C ILE A 44 30.74 -9.73 23.93
N THR A 45 31.77 -9.84 24.77
CA THR A 45 32.10 -11.01 25.58
C THR A 45 32.06 -10.62 27.05
N VAL A 46 32.04 -11.60 27.95
CA VAL A 46 32.12 -11.35 29.41
C VAL A 46 33.36 -10.52 29.75
N SER A 47 34.51 -10.82 29.11
CA SER A 47 35.78 -10.12 29.36
C SER A 47 35.82 -8.67 28.86
N ASN A 48 35.03 -8.31 27.84
CA ASN A 48 35.01 -6.96 27.28
C ASN A 48 33.70 -6.20 27.56
N PHE A 49 32.79 -6.75 28.36
CA PHE A 49 31.48 -6.16 28.60
C PHE A 49 31.58 -4.73 29.15
N ALA A 50 32.34 -4.54 30.23
CA ALA A 50 32.47 -3.24 30.88
C ALA A 50 33.08 -2.15 29.99
N SER A 51 33.96 -2.51 29.05
CA SER A 51 34.56 -1.54 28.12
C SER A 51 33.61 -1.14 26.99
N ASN A 52 32.57 -1.94 26.75
CA ASN A 52 31.54 -1.69 25.75
C ASN A 52 30.34 -0.89 26.27
N VAL A 53 30.18 -0.78 27.59
CA VAL A 53 29.14 0.04 28.22
C VAL A 53 29.51 1.52 28.14
N ASN A 54 28.54 2.35 27.78
CA ASN A 54 28.59 3.80 27.90
C ASN A 54 28.15 4.20 29.31
N TRP A 55 29.08 4.14 30.27
CA TRP A 55 28.81 4.39 31.69
C TRP A 55 28.15 5.74 31.98
N GLY A 56 28.45 6.77 31.20
CA GLY A 56 27.80 8.08 31.33
C GLY A 56 26.30 7.99 31.03
N ASN A 57 25.94 7.42 29.88
CA ASN A 57 24.53 7.21 29.52
C ASN A 57 23.84 6.25 30.50
N THR A 58 24.50 5.15 30.85
CA THR A 58 23.97 4.15 31.78
C THR A 58 23.66 4.76 33.15
N PHE A 59 24.53 5.63 33.67
CA PHE A 59 24.28 6.33 34.93
C PHE A 59 22.98 7.15 34.86
N PHE A 60 22.77 7.93 33.80
CA PHE A 60 21.55 8.72 33.62
C PHE A 60 20.29 7.88 33.33
N LEU A 61 20.45 6.62 32.92
CA LEU A 61 19.34 5.69 32.72
C LEU A 61 19.02 4.86 33.97
N VAL A 62 19.95 4.73 34.91
CA VAL A 62 19.78 3.91 36.13
C VAL A 62 19.53 4.75 37.37
N ALA A 63 20.21 5.89 37.53
CA ALA A 63 20.08 6.71 38.73
C ALA A 63 18.68 7.35 38.89
N PRO A 64 18.05 7.95 37.85
CA PRO A 64 16.72 8.52 38.00
C PRO A 64 15.63 7.50 38.35
N PRO A 65 15.57 6.29 37.73
CA PRO A 65 14.65 5.25 38.22
C PRO A 65 14.88 4.85 39.66
N ALA A 66 16.14 4.66 40.08
CA ALA A 66 16.45 4.28 41.46
C ALA A 66 15.99 5.37 42.46
N LEU A 67 16.26 6.65 42.15
CA LEU A 67 15.80 7.78 42.95
C LEU A 67 14.27 7.93 42.93
N ALA A 68 13.62 7.70 41.79
CA ALA A 68 12.17 7.74 41.69
C ALA A 68 11.51 6.64 42.53
N ILE A 69 12.01 5.40 42.46
CA ILE A 69 11.54 4.27 43.27
C ILE A 69 11.72 4.59 44.75
N TRP A 70 12.92 5.04 45.14
CA TRP A 70 13.18 5.45 46.52
C TRP A 70 12.21 6.56 46.96
N GLY A 71 11.95 7.55 46.11
CA GLY A 71 10.98 8.61 46.37
C GLY A 71 9.56 8.10 46.57
N PHE A 72 9.08 7.21 45.70
CA PHE A 72 7.75 6.58 45.86
C PHE A 72 7.63 5.76 47.15
N CYS A 73 8.73 5.18 47.63
CA CYS A 73 8.74 4.39 48.88
C CYS A 73 8.86 5.23 50.15
N THR A 74 9.44 6.44 50.08
CA THR A 74 9.86 7.19 51.29
C THR A 74 9.23 8.57 51.42
N ILE A 75 8.82 9.21 50.32
CA ILE A 75 8.33 10.58 50.30
C ILE A 75 6.85 10.59 49.88
N PRO A 76 5.96 11.26 50.63
CA PRO A 76 4.56 11.38 50.24
C PRO A 76 4.43 12.22 48.95
N LEU A 77 3.74 11.67 47.95
CA LEU A 77 3.45 12.39 46.71
C LEU A 77 2.31 13.40 46.95
N LEU A 78 2.66 14.68 47.08
CA LEU A 78 1.66 15.74 47.16
C LEU A 78 0.89 15.86 45.83
N ARG A 79 -0.42 16.14 45.92
CA ARG A 79 -1.31 16.23 44.75
C ARG A 79 -0.83 17.28 43.74
N GLN A 80 -0.38 18.44 44.22
CA GLN A 80 0.14 19.54 43.40
C GLN A 80 1.41 19.12 42.66
N THR A 81 2.33 18.44 43.35
CA THR A 81 3.54 17.86 42.77
C THR A 81 3.23 16.80 41.73
N ALA A 82 2.25 15.93 41.97
CA ALA A 82 1.80 14.94 40.99
C ALA A 82 1.26 15.60 39.72
N ILE A 83 0.35 16.57 39.85
CA ILE A 83 -0.22 17.31 38.72
C ILE A 83 0.88 18.03 37.95
N PHE A 84 1.77 18.73 38.65
CA PHE A 84 2.90 19.42 38.03
C PHE A 84 3.85 18.45 37.32
N SER A 85 4.13 17.27 37.90
CA SER A 85 4.96 16.25 37.27
C SER A 85 4.38 15.79 35.93
N VAL A 86 3.06 15.61 35.86
CA VAL A 86 2.36 15.24 34.60
C VAL A 86 2.41 16.39 33.60
N LEU A 87 2.16 17.63 34.02
CA LEU A 87 2.27 18.80 33.13
C LEU A 87 3.70 18.95 32.59
N TYR A 88 4.71 18.76 33.43
CA TYR A 88 6.12 18.86 33.06
C TYR A 88 6.57 17.69 32.19
N TYR A 89 5.95 16.51 32.34
CA TYR A 89 6.08 15.36 31.43
C TYR A 89 5.64 15.74 30.02
N PHE A 90 4.43 16.32 29.86
CA PHE A 90 3.96 16.80 28.56
C PHE A 90 4.83 17.94 28.02
N PHE A 91 5.25 18.89 28.84
CA PHE A 91 6.11 19.99 28.42
C PHE A 91 7.43 19.48 27.81
N THR A 92 8.14 18.60 28.52
CA THR A 92 9.42 18.06 28.05
C THR A 92 9.25 17.08 26.87
N GLY A 93 8.19 16.27 26.87
CA GLY A 93 7.84 15.39 25.76
C GLY A 93 7.51 16.15 24.48
N LEU A 94 6.68 17.20 24.57
CA LEU A 94 6.35 18.08 23.44
C LEU A 94 7.57 18.88 22.96
N GLY A 95 8.55 19.15 23.83
CA GLY A 95 9.85 19.68 23.42
C GLY A 95 10.62 18.76 22.47
N ILE A 96 10.50 17.44 22.65
CA ILE A 96 11.04 16.44 21.73
C ILE A 96 10.21 16.38 20.45
N THR A 97 8.89 16.16 20.54
CA THR A 97 8.06 15.90 19.37
C THR A 97 7.85 17.17 18.51
N ALA A 98 7.45 18.30 19.10
CA ALA A 98 7.25 19.53 18.35
C ALA A 98 8.58 20.18 17.95
N GLY A 99 9.61 20.06 18.80
CA GLY A 99 10.92 20.65 18.58
C GLY A 99 11.88 19.73 17.83
N TYR A 100 12.55 18.84 18.57
CA TYR A 100 13.66 18.04 18.07
C TYR A 100 13.28 17.23 16.83
N HIS A 101 12.09 16.66 16.85
CA HIS A 101 11.55 15.83 15.80
C HIS A 101 11.01 16.67 14.64
N ARG A 102 9.84 17.28 14.81
CA ARG A 102 9.10 17.90 13.70
C ARG A 102 9.71 19.21 13.19
N LEU A 103 10.23 20.06 14.08
CA LEU A 103 10.83 21.35 13.71
C LEU A 103 12.25 21.19 13.17
N TRP A 104 13.15 20.59 13.95
CA TRP A 104 14.57 20.54 13.60
C TRP A 104 14.95 19.33 12.76
N SER A 105 14.43 18.12 13.02
CA SER A 105 14.79 16.95 12.19
C SER A 105 14.12 16.99 10.83
N HIS A 106 12.79 17.22 10.81
CA HIS A 106 11.98 17.15 9.59
C HIS A 106 11.70 18.50 8.94
N ARG A 107 11.89 19.63 9.62
CA ARG A 107 11.60 20.95 9.04
C ARG A 107 10.17 21.03 8.50
N SER A 108 9.23 20.46 9.25
CA SER A 108 7.81 20.34 8.88
C SER A 108 7.03 21.64 9.09
N TYR A 109 7.58 22.60 9.83
CA TYR A 109 7.04 23.95 9.99
C TYR A 109 8.15 24.94 10.35
N ASN A 110 7.84 26.24 10.28
CA ASN A 110 8.68 27.31 10.77
C ASN A 110 8.12 27.84 12.09
N ALA A 111 8.97 28.12 13.07
CA ALA A 111 8.60 28.64 14.38
C ALA A 111 9.15 30.05 14.59
N SER A 112 8.49 30.86 15.41
CA SER A 112 9.04 32.10 15.92
C SER A 112 10.25 31.83 16.81
N LYS A 113 11.14 32.82 16.99
CA LYS A 113 12.33 32.64 17.85
C LYS A 113 11.98 32.35 19.30
N PHE A 114 10.88 32.90 19.80
CA PHE A 114 10.36 32.56 21.11
C PHE A 114 10.03 31.06 21.23
N VAL A 115 9.28 30.52 20.26
CA VAL A 115 8.93 29.08 20.25
C VAL A 115 10.16 28.20 20.04
N GLU A 116 11.11 28.59 19.18
CA GLU A 116 12.38 27.86 19.02
C GLU A 116 13.15 27.76 20.36
N VAL A 117 13.27 28.86 21.12
CA VAL A 117 13.95 28.84 22.43
C VAL A 117 13.17 28.00 23.44
N LEU A 118 11.84 28.16 23.49
CA LEU A 118 10.99 27.41 24.40
C LEU A 118 11.11 25.90 24.18
N LEU A 119 11.02 25.44 22.93
CA LEU A 119 11.15 24.03 22.57
C LEU A 119 12.58 23.51 22.78
N ALA A 120 13.60 24.36 22.60
CA ALA A 120 14.99 23.99 22.87
C ALA A 120 15.24 23.73 24.36
N LEU A 121 14.66 24.56 25.24
CA LEU A 121 14.72 24.37 26.70
C LEU A 121 13.89 23.17 27.15
N ALA A 122 12.65 23.06 26.65
CA ALA A 122 11.75 21.94 26.94
C ALA A 122 12.37 20.60 26.55
N GLY A 123 12.89 20.50 25.31
CA GLY A 123 13.55 19.30 24.80
C GLY A 123 14.84 18.98 25.55
N ALA A 124 15.60 19.99 26.02
CA ALA A 124 16.79 19.74 26.84
C ALA A 124 16.44 19.09 28.20
N GLY A 125 15.29 19.42 28.78
CA GLY A 125 14.78 18.80 30.02
C GLY A 125 14.44 17.29 29.90
N SER A 126 14.40 16.75 28.69
CA SER A 126 14.26 15.31 28.44
C SER A 126 15.58 14.54 28.58
N VAL A 127 16.74 15.21 28.61
CA VAL A 127 18.07 14.61 28.73
C VAL A 127 18.36 13.56 27.64
N GLN A 128 17.96 13.81 26.39
CA GLN A 128 18.15 12.87 25.25
C GLN A 128 19.24 13.29 24.26
N GLY A 129 20.17 14.14 24.69
CA GLY A 129 21.20 14.75 23.87
C GLY A 129 20.79 16.13 23.34
N SER A 130 21.79 16.86 22.83
CA SER A 130 21.55 18.16 22.18
C SER A 130 20.67 18.01 20.94
N ILE A 131 20.02 19.10 20.51
CA ILE A 131 19.22 19.12 19.28
C ILE A 131 20.04 18.59 18.11
N LYS A 132 21.27 19.10 17.92
CA LYS A 132 22.15 18.68 16.83
C LYS A 132 22.45 17.17 16.84
N TRP A 133 22.73 16.61 18.01
CA TRP A 133 23.04 15.18 18.14
C TRP A 133 21.81 14.30 17.88
N TRP A 134 20.67 14.66 18.48
CA TRP A 134 19.41 13.95 18.34
C TRP A 134 18.94 13.95 16.88
N CYS A 135 18.86 15.13 16.25
CA CYS A 135 18.44 15.26 14.86
C CYS A 135 19.37 14.54 13.88
N ARG A 136 20.69 14.51 14.14
CA ARG A 136 21.64 13.74 13.32
C ARG A 136 21.30 12.26 13.34
N GLY A 137 21.07 11.70 14.54
CA GLY A 137 20.69 10.30 14.72
C GLY A 137 19.35 10.00 14.05
N HIS A 138 18.35 10.84 14.30
CA HIS A 138 17.01 10.65 13.76
C HIS A 138 16.94 10.76 12.23
N ARG A 139 17.66 11.71 11.62
CA ARG A 139 17.79 11.79 10.15
C ARG A 139 18.51 10.58 9.56
N ALA A 140 19.49 10.02 10.27
CA ALA A 140 20.16 8.78 9.85
C ALA A 140 19.20 7.59 9.94
N HIS A 141 18.39 7.52 11.00
CA HIS A 141 17.37 6.50 11.17
C HIS A 141 16.36 6.50 10.03
N HIS A 142 15.80 7.64 9.61
CA HIS A 142 14.91 7.68 8.44
C HIS A 142 15.59 7.28 7.13
N ARG A 143 16.85 7.67 6.95
CA ARG A 143 17.58 7.41 5.70
C ARG A 143 17.99 5.95 5.55
N TYR A 144 18.26 5.29 6.68
CA TYR A 144 18.85 3.96 6.72
C TYR A 144 18.01 2.97 7.52
N THR A 145 16.71 3.23 7.69
CA THR A 145 15.77 2.45 8.51
C THR A 145 15.95 0.96 8.26
N ASP A 146 16.00 0.17 9.33
CA ASP A 146 16.12 -1.29 9.29
C ASP A 146 17.45 -1.85 8.75
N THR A 147 18.43 -0.98 8.46
CA THR A 147 19.78 -1.41 8.05
C THR A 147 20.78 -1.34 9.20
N LYS A 148 22.01 -1.85 8.97
CA LYS A 148 23.12 -1.75 9.95
C LYS A 148 23.63 -0.32 10.18
N LEU A 149 23.24 0.65 9.34
CA LEU A 149 23.60 2.06 9.50
C LEU A 149 22.56 2.86 10.31
N ASP A 150 21.41 2.26 10.62
CA ASP A 150 20.41 2.82 11.51
C ASP A 150 20.91 2.78 12.97
N PRO A 151 20.96 3.93 13.68
CA PRO A 151 21.46 4.00 15.05
C PRO A 151 20.68 3.15 16.07
N TYR A 152 19.41 2.83 15.80
CA TYR A 152 18.56 2.07 16.73
C TYR A 152 17.61 1.13 15.99
N SER A 153 18.16 0.45 14.96
CA SER A 153 17.46 -0.51 14.11
C SER A 153 16.62 -1.53 14.89
N ALA A 154 15.33 -1.62 14.56
CA ALA A 154 14.42 -2.59 15.15
C ALA A 154 14.78 -4.05 14.82
N ASN A 155 15.50 -4.27 13.71
CA ASN A 155 15.99 -5.59 13.30
C ASN A 155 17.03 -6.19 14.25
N GLU A 156 17.65 -5.38 15.12
CA GLU A 156 18.54 -5.87 16.19
C GLU A 156 17.77 -6.34 17.44
N GLY A 157 16.43 -6.31 17.40
CA GLY A 157 15.54 -6.79 18.46
C GLY A 157 15.05 -5.70 19.42
N PHE A 158 14.07 -6.06 20.23
CA PHE A 158 13.37 -5.13 21.15
C PHE A 158 14.33 -4.44 22.12
N PHE A 159 15.19 -5.20 22.81
CA PHE A 159 16.10 -4.63 23.80
C PHE A 159 17.08 -3.64 23.15
N SER A 160 17.62 -3.99 21.98
CA SER A 160 18.56 -3.14 21.24
C SER A 160 17.93 -1.81 20.84
N SER A 161 16.75 -1.86 20.19
CA SER A 161 16.02 -0.69 19.70
C SER A 161 15.41 0.17 20.82
N HIS A 162 14.98 -0.44 21.92
CA HIS A 162 14.40 0.30 23.05
C HIS A 162 15.49 1.04 23.85
N ILE A 163 16.48 0.33 24.39
CA ILE A 163 17.44 0.93 25.35
C ILE A 163 18.91 0.51 25.13
N GLY A 164 19.15 -0.63 24.49
CA GLY A 164 20.48 -1.17 24.27
C GLY A 164 21.38 -0.23 23.44
N TRP A 165 20.81 0.41 22.41
CA TRP A 165 21.54 1.32 21.50
C TRP A 165 22.21 2.50 22.21
N ILE A 166 21.69 2.93 23.36
CA ILE A 166 22.23 4.05 24.14
C ILE A 166 23.13 3.59 25.29
N ILE A 167 22.92 2.38 25.82
CA ILE A 167 23.73 1.75 26.87
C ILE A 167 25.05 1.24 26.31
N PHE A 168 25.05 0.62 25.13
CA PHE A 168 26.26 0.07 24.53
C PHE A 168 26.86 1.02 23.50
N LYS A 169 28.19 1.06 23.42
CA LYS A 169 28.88 1.85 22.39
C LYS A 169 28.42 1.39 20.99
N PRO A 170 28.18 2.29 20.02
CA PRO A 170 27.85 1.88 18.66
C PRO A 170 28.92 0.93 18.10
N ARG A 171 28.49 -0.17 17.49
CA ARG A 171 29.42 -1.19 16.93
C ARG A 171 30.17 -0.65 15.72
N GLY A 172 29.60 0.32 15.03
CA GLY A 172 30.15 0.99 13.86
C GLY A 172 29.71 2.45 13.78
N GLN A 173 30.14 3.14 12.73
CA GLN A 173 29.73 4.52 12.49
C GLN A 173 28.26 4.56 12.05
N ILE A 174 27.48 5.42 12.72
CA ILE A 174 26.09 5.71 12.34
C ILE A 174 26.08 6.31 10.92
N GLY A 175 25.06 5.97 10.12
CA GLY A 175 24.88 6.47 8.77
C GLY A 175 24.96 8.00 8.65
N ALA A 176 25.44 8.47 7.50
CA ALA A 176 25.65 9.90 7.25
C ALA A 176 24.31 10.65 7.06
N SER A 177 24.13 11.74 7.80
CA SER A 177 23.00 12.66 7.67
C SER A 177 23.48 14.10 7.57
N ASP A 178 22.84 14.88 6.71
CA ASP A 178 23.12 16.33 6.62
C ASP A 178 22.60 17.03 7.88
N VAL A 179 23.43 17.91 8.44
CA VAL A 179 23.15 18.74 9.64
C VAL A 179 23.65 20.19 9.45
N SER A 180 23.87 20.58 8.20
CA SER A 180 24.39 21.91 7.84
C SER A 180 23.43 23.03 8.28
N ASP A 181 22.13 22.83 8.14
CA ASP A 181 21.07 23.72 8.61
C ASP A 181 21.09 23.89 10.14
N LEU A 182 21.24 22.79 10.88
CA LEU A 182 21.34 22.80 12.35
C LEU A 182 22.60 23.55 12.82
N THR A 183 23.69 23.44 12.05
CA THR A 183 24.95 24.14 12.33
C THR A 183 24.86 25.63 12.01
N ARG A 184 23.92 26.07 11.17
CA ARG A 184 23.67 27.49 10.89
C ARG A 184 22.77 28.14 11.95
N ASN A 185 21.81 27.42 12.53
CA ASN A 185 20.91 27.93 13.56
C ASN A 185 21.67 28.24 14.88
N TRP A 186 21.61 29.50 15.34
CA TRP A 186 22.33 29.95 16.54
C TRP A 186 21.76 29.38 17.84
N ILE A 187 20.45 29.15 17.93
CA ILE A 187 19.81 28.53 19.10
C ILE A 187 20.33 27.09 19.24
N VAL A 188 20.33 26.35 18.13
CA VAL A 188 20.85 24.97 18.11
C VAL A 188 22.34 24.92 18.45
N LYS A 189 23.14 25.85 17.91
CA LYS A 189 24.57 25.96 18.26
C LYS A 189 24.79 26.24 19.74
N TYR A 190 24.06 27.21 20.30
CA TYR A 190 24.16 27.59 21.70
C TYR A 190 23.74 26.43 22.62
N GLN A 191 22.59 25.83 22.33
CA GLN A 191 22.08 24.68 23.06
C GLN A 191 23.06 23.51 23.00
N HIS A 192 23.67 23.23 21.84
CA HIS A 192 24.66 22.16 21.71
C HIS A 192 25.93 22.44 22.53
N LYS A 193 26.42 23.68 22.53
CA LYS A 193 27.62 24.09 23.28
C LYS A 193 27.41 24.00 24.80
N TYR A 194 26.23 24.39 25.28
CA TYR A 194 25.90 24.43 26.72
C TYR A 194 24.90 23.34 27.12
N TYR A 195 24.85 22.24 26.37
CA TYR A 195 23.80 21.22 26.52
C TYR A 195 23.75 20.64 27.93
N GLY A 196 24.90 20.23 28.50
CA GLY A 196 24.97 19.61 29.82
C GLY A 196 24.32 20.48 30.91
N PRO A 197 24.79 21.72 31.12
CA PRO A 197 24.18 22.65 32.08
C PRO A 197 22.69 22.91 31.82
N ILE A 198 22.29 23.18 30.58
CA ILE A 198 20.88 23.45 30.24
C ILE A 198 20.00 22.23 30.53
N ALA A 199 20.44 21.04 30.14
CA ALA A 199 19.70 19.79 30.33
C ALA A 199 19.52 19.48 31.82
N LEU A 200 20.58 19.57 32.63
CA LEU A 200 20.48 19.33 34.07
C LEU A 200 19.61 20.38 34.78
N PHE A 201 19.74 21.64 34.38
CA PHE A 201 18.93 22.72 34.92
C PHE A 201 17.44 22.50 34.63
N MET A 202 17.09 22.25 33.36
CA MET A 202 15.71 22.02 32.95
C MET A 202 15.14 20.69 33.47
N ALA A 203 15.95 19.65 33.56
CA ALA A 203 15.48 18.33 34.01
C ALA A 203 15.25 18.26 35.53
N PHE A 204 16.08 18.93 36.34
CA PHE A 204 16.06 18.75 37.80
C PHE A 204 15.87 20.05 38.57
N VAL A 205 16.57 21.13 38.21
CA VAL A 205 16.55 22.38 39.00
C VAL A 205 15.21 23.10 38.84
N VAL A 206 14.74 23.31 37.60
CA VAL A 206 13.46 23.97 37.32
C VAL A 206 12.27 23.31 38.04
N PRO A 207 12.03 21.99 37.91
CA PRO A 207 10.90 21.37 38.62
C PRO A 207 11.05 21.42 40.14
N THR A 208 12.27 21.29 40.67
CA THR A 208 12.57 21.42 42.11
C THR A 208 12.26 22.83 42.62
N LEU A 209 12.64 23.86 41.88
CA LEU A 209 12.39 25.25 42.28
C LEU A 209 10.91 25.62 42.18
N ILE A 210 10.20 25.18 41.13
CA ILE A 210 8.78 25.49 40.97
C ILE A 210 7.95 24.89 42.12
N THR A 211 8.19 23.62 42.43
CA THR A 211 7.48 22.92 43.53
C THR A 211 7.89 23.43 44.91
N GLY A 212 9.19 23.66 45.12
CA GLY A 212 9.74 24.19 46.36
C GLY A 212 9.29 25.60 46.68
N LEU A 213 9.40 26.53 45.72
CA LEU A 213 8.95 27.92 45.90
C LEU A 213 7.42 28.06 45.84
N GLY A 214 6.74 27.18 45.10
CA GLY A 214 5.29 27.23 44.93
C GLY A 214 4.52 26.70 46.14
N TRP A 215 4.91 25.55 46.69
CA TRP A 215 4.21 24.91 47.82
C TRP A 215 5.13 24.16 48.79
N GLY A 216 6.43 24.48 48.81
CA GLY A 216 7.37 23.97 49.82
C GLY A 216 7.95 22.57 49.54
N ASP A 217 7.63 21.94 48.40
CA ASP A 217 7.99 20.54 48.14
C ASP A 217 9.22 20.38 47.24
N TYR A 218 10.38 20.86 47.70
CA TYR A 218 11.64 20.77 46.94
C TYR A 218 12.02 19.32 46.63
N LEU A 219 11.95 18.44 47.64
CA LEU A 219 12.37 17.05 47.47
C LEU A 219 11.41 16.27 46.59
N GLY A 220 10.09 16.44 46.74
CA GLY A 220 9.11 15.84 45.84
C GLY A 220 9.22 16.37 44.41
N GLY A 221 9.52 17.66 44.24
CA GLY A 221 9.85 18.24 42.93
C GLY A 221 11.02 17.56 42.23
N PHE A 222 12.12 17.36 42.95
CA PHE A 222 13.30 16.67 42.42
C PHE A 222 13.00 15.21 42.07
N LEU A 223 12.37 14.46 42.98
CA LEU A 223 12.15 13.03 42.83
C LEU A 223 11.04 12.69 41.82
N PHE A 224 9.92 13.40 41.86
CA PHE A 224 8.76 13.07 41.01
C PHE A 224 8.77 13.86 39.70
N ALA A 225 8.85 15.20 39.76
CA ALA A 225 8.83 16.05 38.56
C ALA A 225 10.19 16.06 37.83
N GLY A 226 11.28 15.81 38.54
CA GLY A 226 12.61 15.60 37.99
C GLY A 226 12.85 14.16 37.55
N CYS A 227 13.08 13.25 38.50
CA CYS A 227 13.51 11.87 38.25
C CYS A 227 12.42 10.98 37.66
N ALA A 228 11.26 10.80 38.33
CA ALA A 228 10.22 9.87 37.86
C ALA A 228 9.71 10.28 36.48
N ARG A 229 9.41 11.57 36.28
CA ARG A 229 9.03 12.11 34.98
C ARG A 229 10.09 11.87 33.90
N LEU A 230 11.40 11.90 34.23
CA LEU A 230 12.47 11.60 33.27
C LEU A 230 12.36 10.16 32.74
N VAL A 231 12.11 9.21 33.64
CA VAL A 231 11.92 7.80 33.30
C VAL A 231 10.77 7.63 32.32
N PHE A 232 9.62 8.26 32.59
CA PHE A 232 8.47 8.19 31.68
C PHE A 232 8.77 8.81 30.31
N VAL A 233 9.45 9.96 30.25
CA VAL A 233 9.82 10.58 28.96
C VAL A 233 10.80 9.71 28.17
N HIS A 234 11.79 9.12 28.82
CA HIS A 234 12.75 8.21 28.18
C HIS A 234 12.06 6.99 27.59
N HIS A 235 11.28 6.26 28.39
CA HIS A 235 10.57 5.07 27.89
C HIS A 235 9.51 5.39 26.84
N SER A 236 8.84 6.54 26.96
CA SER A 236 7.95 7.06 25.92
C SER A 236 8.68 7.27 24.59
N THR A 237 9.87 7.88 24.61
CA THR A 237 10.63 8.12 23.37
C THR A 237 11.23 6.83 22.82
N PHE A 238 11.76 5.97 23.69
CA PHE A 238 12.33 4.68 23.32
C PHE A 238 11.29 3.70 22.77
N ALA A 239 10.03 3.82 23.20
CA ALA A 239 8.92 3.07 22.65
C ALA A 239 8.65 3.42 21.17
N VAL A 240 9.03 4.62 20.71
CA VAL A 240 8.93 4.95 19.28
C VAL A 240 9.88 4.06 18.47
N ASN A 241 11.13 3.93 18.91
CA ASN A 241 12.14 3.12 18.23
C ASN A 241 11.85 1.60 18.30
N SER A 242 11.13 1.14 19.32
CA SER A 242 10.81 -0.29 19.51
C SER A 242 9.35 -0.63 19.19
N PHE A 243 8.40 -0.23 20.04
CA PHE A 243 6.99 -0.57 19.86
C PHE A 243 6.42 -0.09 18.53
N ALA A 244 6.77 1.12 18.08
CA ALA A 244 6.28 1.65 16.81
C ALA A 244 6.91 0.97 15.58
N HIS A 245 7.94 0.14 15.75
CA HIS A 245 8.52 -0.71 14.70
C HIS A 245 8.15 -2.19 14.84
N MET A 246 7.39 -2.58 15.86
CA MET A 246 7.09 -3.99 16.14
C MET A 246 5.59 -4.28 16.18
N PHE A 247 4.78 -3.33 16.66
CA PHE A 247 3.36 -3.51 16.89
C PHE A 247 2.53 -2.50 16.11
N GLY A 248 1.44 -2.96 15.48
CA GLY A 248 0.53 -2.13 14.70
C GLY A 248 0.41 -2.56 13.24
N GLU A 249 -0.09 -1.65 12.41
CA GLU A 249 -0.44 -1.90 11.02
C GLU A 249 0.50 -1.19 10.05
N HIS A 250 0.76 -1.83 8.92
CA HIS A 250 1.41 -1.22 7.75
C HIS A 250 0.35 -0.51 6.91
N THR A 251 -0.10 0.66 7.37
CA THR A 251 -1.23 1.39 6.75
C THR A 251 -0.91 1.94 5.36
N TYR A 252 0.33 2.36 5.12
CA TYR A 252 0.75 3.11 3.93
C TYR A 252 1.88 2.45 3.13
N ASP A 253 2.75 1.68 3.77
CA ASP A 253 3.82 0.91 3.13
C ASP A 253 4.29 -0.21 4.07
N ASN A 254 4.76 -1.35 3.55
CA ASN A 254 5.23 -2.49 4.34
C ASN A 254 6.70 -2.88 4.05
N LYS A 255 7.47 -2.03 3.34
CA LYS A 255 8.87 -2.33 3.00
C LYS A 255 9.81 -2.22 4.19
N HIS A 256 9.41 -1.46 5.20
CA HIS A 256 10.14 -1.26 6.44
C HIS A 256 9.26 -1.58 7.64
N SER A 257 9.87 -1.70 8.81
CA SER A 257 9.25 -2.08 10.08
C SER A 257 8.32 -1.04 10.76
N PRO A 258 8.34 0.28 10.49
CA PRO A 258 7.44 1.25 11.12
C PRO A 258 5.96 0.87 10.94
N ARG A 259 5.18 0.96 12.02
CA ARG A 259 3.78 0.57 12.10
C ARG A 259 2.94 1.65 12.76
N ASP A 260 1.69 1.77 12.32
CA ASP A 260 0.71 2.62 12.98
C ASP A 260 0.04 1.87 14.14
N ASN A 261 0.08 2.44 15.33
CA ASN A 261 -0.55 1.88 16.51
C ASN A 261 -1.08 2.98 17.44
N PHE A 262 -2.39 2.92 17.73
CA PHE A 262 -3.04 3.90 18.60
C PHE A 262 -2.53 3.86 20.05
N LEU A 263 -2.30 2.67 20.62
CA LEU A 263 -1.78 2.56 21.99
C LEU A 263 -0.36 3.11 22.11
N THR A 264 0.49 2.79 21.12
CA THR A 264 1.81 3.43 21.01
C THR A 264 1.65 4.94 20.93
N SER A 265 0.71 5.46 20.13
CA SER A 265 0.50 6.91 20.00
C SER A 265 0.12 7.59 21.33
N LEU A 266 -0.66 6.92 22.19
CA LEU A 266 -1.03 7.44 23.51
C LEU A 266 0.20 7.62 24.41
N VAL A 267 1.08 6.62 24.45
CA VAL A 267 2.28 6.65 25.31
C VAL A 267 3.41 7.47 24.69
N THR A 268 3.36 7.80 23.40
CA THR A 268 4.41 8.54 22.68
C THR A 268 3.97 9.91 22.16
N PHE A 269 2.95 10.53 22.75
CA PHE A 269 2.51 11.89 22.37
C PHE A 269 2.12 12.05 20.87
N GLY A 270 1.55 11.01 20.28
CA GLY A 270 1.14 10.96 18.88
C GLY A 270 2.15 10.33 17.93
N GLU A 271 3.35 9.98 18.40
CA GLU A 271 4.43 9.43 17.57
C GLU A 271 4.23 7.97 17.14
N GLY A 272 3.17 7.32 17.63
CA GLY A 272 2.83 5.93 17.30
C GLY A 272 2.12 5.72 15.95
N TYR A 273 1.73 6.77 15.24
CA TYR A 273 1.36 6.68 13.81
C TYR A 273 2.64 6.68 12.96
N HIS A 274 3.47 5.67 13.19
CA HIS A 274 4.86 5.67 12.77
C HIS A 274 5.05 5.18 11.34
N ASN A 275 4.14 4.37 10.82
CA ASN A 275 4.12 4.01 9.40
C ASN A 275 3.83 5.24 8.53
N PHE A 276 2.82 6.04 8.92
CA PHE A 276 2.57 7.33 8.28
C PHE A 276 3.81 8.22 8.34
N HIS A 277 4.40 8.35 9.52
CA HIS A 277 5.55 9.21 9.75
C HIS A 277 6.76 8.84 8.88
N HIS A 278 7.11 7.56 8.79
CA HIS A 278 8.21 7.10 7.93
C HIS A 278 7.94 7.27 6.45
N GLN A 279 6.68 7.11 6.03
CA GLN A 279 6.30 7.26 4.64
C GLN A 279 6.23 8.74 4.21
N PHE A 280 5.80 9.62 5.10
CA PHE A 280 5.56 11.04 4.82
C PHE A 280 6.28 11.96 5.84
N PRO A 281 7.61 11.86 5.98
CA PRO A 281 8.35 12.43 7.12
C PRO A 281 8.35 13.96 7.17
N MET A 282 7.99 14.64 6.08
CA MET A 282 7.91 16.10 6.05
C MET A 282 6.56 16.66 6.55
N ASP A 283 5.53 15.83 6.69
CA ASP A 283 4.23 16.26 7.21
C ASP A 283 4.36 16.63 8.70
N PHE A 284 3.80 17.76 9.11
CA PHE A 284 3.84 18.18 10.51
C PHE A 284 2.93 17.34 11.42
N ARG A 285 2.11 16.45 10.84
CA ARG A 285 1.22 15.52 11.54
C ARG A 285 1.80 14.13 11.44
N ASN A 286 1.73 13.37 12.51
CA ASN A 286 1.82 11.91 12.39
C ASN A 286 0.42 11.30 12.26
N ALA A 287 -0.56 11.91 12.93
CA ALA A 287 -1.95 11.50 12.82
C ALA A 287 -2.76 12.48 11.94
N ILE A 288 -3.12 12.04 10.72
CA ILE A 288 -3.71 12.91 9.69
C ILE A 288 -5.14 13.37 9.98
N ARG A 289 -5.94 12.57 10.70
CA ARG A 289 -7.33 12.93 11.03
C ARG A 289 -7.35 13.82 12.26
N TRP A 290 -8.30 14.75 12.30
CA TRP A 290 -8.39 15.74 13.38
C TRP A 290 -8.58 15.08 14.76
N TYR A 291 -9.34 13.98 14.83
CA TYR A 291 -9.67 13.25 16.06
C TYR A 291 -8.59 12.24 16.48
N GLN A 292 -7.66 11.87 15.60
CA GLN A 292 -6.59 10.95 15.97
C GLN A 292 -5.63 11.65 16.95
N TYR A 293 -5.30 10.94 18.03
CA TYR A 293 -4.49 11.45 19.12
C TYR A 293 -3.09 11.82 18.63
N ASP A 294 -2.82 13.12 18.58
CA ASP A 294 -1.54 13.70 18.26
C ASP A 294 -1.47 15.08 18.94
N PRO A 295 -1.17 15.12 20.25
CA PRO A 295 -1.08 16.38 20.99
C PRO A 295 -0.06 17.34 20.39
N THR A 296 0.99 16.81 19.73
CA THR A 296 2.00 17.59 19.03
C THR A 296 1.41 18.35 17.83
N LYS A 297 0.58 17.69 17.01
CA LYS A 297 -0.17 18.33 15.91
C LYS A 297 -1.04 19.46 16.43
N TRP A 298 -1.76 19.22 17.53
CA TRP A 298 -2.65 20.24 18.11
C TRP A 298 -1.85 21.43 18.65
N LEU A 299 -0.73 21.18 19.33
CA LEU A 299 0.18 22.23 19.80
C LEU A 299 0.72 23.08 18.64
N ILE A 300 1.25 22.47 17.58
CA ILE A 300 1.78 23.19 16.41
C ILE A 300 0.66 23.98 15.71
N SER A 301 -0.55 23.42 15.63
CA SER A 301 -1.72 24.11 15.06
C SER A 301 -2.13 25.33 15.90
N ALA A 302 -2.07 25.21 17.23
CA ALA A 302 -2.31 26.33 18.14
C ALA A 302 -1.24 27.43 17.97
N PHE A 303 0.05 27.07 17.90
CA PHE A 303 1.11 28.03 17.58
C PHE A 303 0.87 28.72 16.24
N SER A 304 0.41 27.99 15.22
CA SER A 304 0.11 28.57 13.91
C SER A 304 -1.05 29.57 13.98
N THR A 305 -2.09 29.24 14.73
CA THR A 305 -3.27 30.10 14.92
C THR A 305 -2.89 31.39 15.67
N LEU A 306 -1.94 31.31 16.60
CA LEU A 306 -1.40 32.45 17.34
C LEU A 306 -0.33 33.24 16.55
N GLY A 307 -0.04 32.89 15.30
CA GLY A 307 1.02 33.53 14.50
C GLY A 307 2.45 33.19 14.95
N LEU A 308 2.62 32.22 15.83
CA LEU A 308 3.92 31.76 16.36
C LEU A 308 4.54 30.64 15.52
N ALA A 309 3.78 30.02 14.62
CA ALA A 309 4.26 29.06 13.64
C ALA A 309 3.69 29.35 12.25
N SER A 310 4.41 28.98 11.20
CA SER A 310 3.99 29.16 9.81
C SER A 310 4.49 28.02 8.92
N HIS A 311 4.02 27.95 7.67
CA HIS A 311 4.48 26.97 6.68
C HIS A 311 4.35 25.51 7.14
N LEU A 312 3.24 25.18 7.82
CA LEU A 312 2.95 23.81 8.25
C LEU A 312 2.79 22.92 7.01
N LYS A 313 3.77 22.06 6.78
CA LYS A 313 3.83 21.18 5.61
C LYS A 313 2.88 20.01 5.77
N ARG A 314 2.07 19.76 4.75
CA ARG A 314 1.20 18.59 4.64
C ARG A 314 1.52 17.86 3.35
N PHE A 315 1.56 16.53 3.40
CA PHE A 315 1.63 15.75 2.18
C PHE A 315 0.31 15.86 1.40
N PRO A 316 0.34 15.85 0.05
CA PRO A 316 -0.88 15.88 -0.75
C PRO A 316 -1.76 14.66 -0.46
N ASP A 317 -3.06 14.88 -0.27
CA ASP A 317 -3.99 13.80 0.10
C ASP A 317 -4.02 12.67 -0.93
N ASN A 318 -3.86 12.98 -2.21
CA ASN A 318 -3.77 11.97 -3.28
C ASN A 318 -2.62 10.98 -3.07
N GLU A 319 -1.43 11.46 -2.67
CA GLU A 319 -0.27 10.59 -2.43
C GLU A 319 -0.46 9.73 -1.17
N ILE A 320 -1.11 10.29 -0.14
CA ILE A 320 -1.49 9.55 1.07
C ILE A 320 -2.50 8.44 0.71
N GLN A 321 -3.51 8.73 -0.11
CA GLN A 321 -4.49 7.73 -0.55
C GLN A 321 -3.87 6.63 -1.40
N LYS A 322 -2.93 6.96 -2.30
CA LYS A 322 -2.21 5.94 -3.09
C LYS A 322 -1.52 4.91 -2.20
N GLY A 323 -0.78 5.35 -1.17
CA GLY A 323 -0.13 4.43 -0.22
C GLY A 323 -1.15 3.51 0.47
N LYS A 324 -2.22 4.11 1.01
CA LYS A 324 -3.29 3.36 1.67
C LYS A 324 -3.97 2.34 0.75
N TYR A 325 -4.32 2.73 -0.47
CA TYR A 325 -4.97 1.84 -1.43
C TYR A 325 -4.03 0.75 -1.96
N THR A 326 -2.73 1.03 -2.02
CA THR A 326 -1.73 0.01 -2.37
C THR A 326 -1.73 -1.10 -1.31
N MET A 327 -1.68 -0.74 -0.03
CA MET A 327 -1.74 -1.72 1.06
C MET A 327 -3.07 -2.49 1.11
N GLN A 328 -4.19 -1.82 0.84
CA GLN A 328 -5.49 -2.47 0.74
C GLN A 328 -5.56 -3.44 -0.44
N LEU A 329 -5.02 -3.06 -1.60
CA LEU A 329 -4.98 -3.91 -2.78
C LEU A 329 -4.11 -5.15 -2.55
N GLU A 330 -2.94 -5.00 -1.93
CA GLU A 330 -2.07 -6.12 -1.56
C GLU A 330 -2.79 -7.11 -0.62
N LYS A 331 -3.48 -6.58 0.41
CA LYS A 331 -4.30 -7.39 1.29
C LYS A 331 -5.40 -8.13 0.53
N LEU A 332 -6.14 -7.43 -0.34
CA LEU A 332 -7.17 -8.04 -1.17
C LEU A 332 -6.60 -9.11 -2.10
N GLN A 333 -5.40 -8.93 -2.66
CA GLN A 333 -4.75 -9.95 -3.49
C GLN A 333 -4.37 -11.20 -2.70
N THR A 334 -3.90 -11.02 -1.47
CA THR A 334 -3.59 -12.14 -0.56
C THR A 334 -4.87 -12.89 -0.17
N ASP A 335 -5.91 -12.17 0.24
CA ASP A 335 -7.20 -12.74 0.61
C ASP A 335 -7.85 -13.44 -0.60
N ASN A 336 -7.72 -12.87 -1.79
CA ASN A 336 -8.20 -13.44 -3.05
C ASN A 336 -7.55 -14.79 -3.38
N GLY A 337 -6.31 -15.02 -2.97
CA GLY A 337 -5.61 -16.31 -3.12
C GLY A 337 -6.23 -17.43 -2.27
N ASN A 338 -6.94 -17.10 -1.19
CA ASN A 338 -7.62 -18.05 -0.33
C ASN A 338 -9.06 -18.34 -0.77
N ILE A 339 -9.57 -17.62 -1.78
CA ILE A 339 -10.93 -17.77 -2.31
C ILE A 339 -10.89 -18.71 -3.51
N LYS A 340 -11.79 -19.69 -3.53
CA LYS A 340 -11.98 -20.56 -4.69
C LYS A 340 -12.74 -19.80 -5.78
N TRP A 341 -12.09 -19.60 -6.91
CA TRP A 341 -12.69 -18.98 -8.09
C TRP A 341 -13.21 -20.04 -9.08
N PRO A 342 -14.13 -19.67 -9.98
CA PRO A 342 -14.60 -20.52 -11.08
C PRO A 342 -13.47 -21.16 -11.87
N LYS A 343 -13.72 -22.36 -12.40
CA LYS A 343 -12.81 -22.97 -13.39
C LYS A 343 -12.70 -22.04 -14.62
N ARG A 344 -11.47 -21.85 -15.07
CA ARG A 344 -11.13 -20.94 -16.18
C ARG A 344 -10.84 -21.67 -17.48
N ASP A 345 -10.25 -22.86 -17.38
CA ASP A 345 -10.07 -23.75 -18.52
C ASP A 345 -11.38 -24.52 -18.73
N LEU A 346 -12.14 -24.09 -19.72
CA LEU A 346 -13.46 -24.62 -20.03
C LEU A 346 -13.49 -25.07 -21.49
N PRO A 347 -14.00 -26.27 -21.79
CA PRO A 347 -14.15 -26.74 -23.16
C PRO A 347 -15.15 -25.87 -23.92
N VAL A 348 -14.87 -25.61 -25.20
CA VAL A 348 -15.83 -24.98 -26.12
C VAL A 348 -16.75 -26.06 -26.68
N VAL A 349 -18.06 -25.85 -26.61
CA VAL A 349 -19.10 -26.84 -26.94
C VAL A 349 -20.11 -26.19 -27.90
N SER A 350 -20.42 -26.86 -29.01
CA SER A 350 -21.43 -26.40 -29.98
C SER A 350 -22.85 -26.56 -29.44
N TRP A 351 -23.81 -25.83 -30.02
CA TRP A 351 -25.22 -25.95 -29.65
C TRP A 351 -25.78 -27.37 -29.84
N GLU A 352 -25.33 -28.04 -30.89
CA GLU A 352 -25.71 -29.42 -31.26
C GLU A 352 -25.27 -30.44 -30.20
N ASN A 353 -24.11 -30.20 -29.56
CA ASN A 353 -23.61 -31.03 -28.47
C ASN A 353 -24.20 -30.61 -27.11
N PHE A 354 -24.45 -29.31 -26.90
CA PHE A 354 -25.06 -28.80 -25.68
C PHE A 354 -26.49 -29.31 -25.45
N GLN A 355 -27.34 -29.33 -26.49
CA GLN A 355 -28.76 -29.73 -26.37
C GLN A 355 -28.98 -31.16 -25.81
N PRO A 356 -28.32 -32.22 -26.31
CA PRO A 356 -28.45 -33.57 -25.76
C PRO A 356 -27.85 -33.67 -24.34
N ASP A 357 -26.64 -33.14 -24.15
CA ASP A 357 -25.94 -33.17 -22.85
C ASP A 357 -26.72 -32.44 -21.75
N ALA A 358 -27.44 -31.36 -22.11
CA ALA A 358 -28.24 -30.60 -21.18
C ALA A 358 -29.38 -31.42 -20.55
N LYS A 359 -29.96 -32.36 -21.31
CA LYS A 359 -31.04 -33.22 -20.82
C LYS A 359 -30.54 -34.28 -19.84
N GLU A 360 -29.30 -34.73 -19.99
CA GLU A 360 -28.69 -35.70 -19.07
C GLU A 360 -28.14 -35.03 -17.80
N ARG A 361 -27.60 -33.81 -17.92
CA ARG A 361 -26.82 -33.15 -16.87
C ARG A 361 -27.42 -31.86 -16.33
N SER A 362 -28.67 -31.55 -16.67
CA SER A 362 -29.36 -30.32 -16.24
C SER A 362 -28.55 -29.05 -16.54
N LEU A 363 -28.06 -28.94 -17.78
CA LEU A 363 -27.21 -27.82 -18.19
C LEU A 363 -28.04 -26.63 -18.67
N ILE A 364 -27.57 -25.42 -18.36
CA ILE A 364 -28.19 -24.16 -18.80
C ILE A 364 -27.11 -23.24 -19.38
N ALA A 365 -27.41 -22.62 -20.52
CA ALA A 365 -26.55 -21.60 -21.10
C ALA A 365 -26.92 -20.23 -20.52
N ILE A 366 -25.93 -19.51 -19.97
CA ILE A 366 -26.09 -18.12 -19.51
C ILE A 366 -24.83 -17.35 -19.91
N HIS A 367 -25.01 -16.31 -20.73
CA HIS A 367 -23.99 -15.37 -21.16
C HIS A 367 -22.72 -16.07 -21.71
N GLY A 368 -22.87 -16.97 -22.69
CA GLY A 368 -21.69 -17.63 -23.26
C GLY A 368 -21.20 -18.86 -22.51
N PHE A 369 -21.64 -19.08 -21.28
CA PHE A 369 -21.15 -20.18 -20.47
C PHE A 369 -22.23 -21.23 -20.24
N ILE A 370 -21.81 -22.49 -20.28
CA ILE A 370 -22.62 -23.65 -19.93
C ILE A 370 -22.43 -23.92 -18.45
N HIS A 371 -23.54 -23.96 -17.72
CA HIS A 371 -23.57 -24.19 -16.28
C HIS A 371 -24.23 -25.52 -15.97
N ASP A 372 -23.59 -26.31 -15.12
CA ASP A 372 -24.15 -27.55 -14.56
C ASP A 372 -24.88 -27.20 -13.27
N CYS A 373 -26.20 -27.09 -13.36
CA CYS A 373 -27.05 -26.67 -12.25
C CYS A 373 -27.57 -27.84 -11.43
N SER A 374 -27.17 -29.09 -11.74
CA SER A 374 -27.74 -30.31 -11.14
C SER A 374 -27.76 -30.31 -9.61
N SER A 375 -26.70 -29.81 -8.98
CA SER A 375 -26.57 -29.73 -7.53
C SER A 375 -27.27 -28.53 -6.88
N PHE A 376 -27.75 -27.56 -7.68
CA PHE A 376 -28.31 -26.30 -7.19
C PHE A 376 -29.81 -26.13 -7.44
N ILE A 377 -30.43 -27.03 -8.23
CA ILE A 377 -31.83 -26.89 -8.66
C ILE A 377 -32.79 -26.73 -7.48
N GLU A 378 -32.68 -27.60 -6.48
CA GLU A 378 -33.60 -27.62 -5.33
C GLU A 378 -33.30 -26.50 -4.31
N ASP A 379 -32.08 -25.96 -4.33
CA ASP A 379 -31.63 -24.88 -3.45
C ASP A 379 -31.91 -23.48 -4.05
N HIS A 380 -32.41 -23.41 -5.29
CA HIS A 380 -32.68 -22.14 -5.95
C HIS A 380 -33.81 -21.37 -5.23
N PRO A 381 -33.56 -20.13 -4.74
CA PRO A 381 -34.55 -19.39 -3.96
C PRO A 381 -35.84 -19.04 -4.69
N GLY A 382 -35.79 -18.89 -6.03
CA GLY A 382 -36.98 -18.68 -6.86
C GLY A 382 -37.77 -19.96 -7.14
N GLY A 383 -37.31 -21.10 -6.64
CA GLY A 383 -37.91 -22.42 -6.81
C GLY A 383 -37.28 -23.23 -7.95
N ALA A 384 -37.25 -24.55 -7.76
CA ALA A 384 -36.67 -25.54 -8.67
C ALA A 384 -37.31 -25.54 -10.08
N HIS A 385 -38.61 -25.26 -10.16
CA HIS A 385 -39.37 -25.31 -11.42
C HIS A 385 -38.85 -24.29 -12.46
N LEU A 386 -38.33 -23.14 -12.03
CA LEU A 386 -37.78 -22.13 -12.93
C LEU A 386 -36.50 -22.62 -13.62
N ILE A 387 -35.62 -23.28 -12.88
CA ILE A 387 -34.38 -23.87 -13.41
C ILE A 387 -34.72 -25.05 -14.33
N LYS A 388 -35.62 -25.95 -13.89
CA LYS A 388 -36.05 -27.11 -14.70
C LYS A 388 -36.61 -26.70 -16.06
N LYS A 389 -37.34 -25.58 -16.13
CA LYS A 389 -37.87 -25.02 -17.38
C LYS A 389 -36.79 -24.49 -18.33
N ALA A 390 -35.64 -24.07 -17.78
CA ALA A 390 -34.56 -23.45 -18.54
C ALA A 390 -33.48 -24.44 -19.01
N ILE A 391 -33.56 -25.72 -18.63
CA ILE A 391 -32.60 -26.75 -19.05
C ILE A 391 -32.55 -26.85 -20.58
N GLY A 392 -31.33 -26.82 -21.13
CA GLY A 392 -31.07 -26.89 -22.58
C GLY A 392 -31.40 -25.61 -23.35
N THR A 393 -31.66 -24.50 -22.65
CA THR A 393 -31.95 -23.19 -23.24
C THR A 393 -30.93 -22.14 -22.82
N ASP A 394 -30.94 -21.00 -23.53
CA ASP A 394 -30.23 -19.79 -23.12
C ASP A 394 -31.12 -18.95 -22.19
N ALA A 395 -30.76 -18.92 -20.91
CA ALA A 395 -31.47 -18.19 -19.87
C ALA A 395 -30.88 -16.80 -19.56
N THR A 396 -30.00 -16.27 -20.44
CA THR A 396 -29.31 -14.99 -20.22
C THR A 396 -30.28 -13.85 -19.94
N ALA A 397 -31.31 -13.69 -20.78
CA ALA A 397 -32.27 -12.61 -20.61
C ALA A 397 -33.02 -12.71 -19.26
N ALA A 398 -33.40 -13.92 -18.85
CA ALA A 398 -34.10 -14.12 -17.58
C ALA A 398 -33.20 -13.81 -16.37
N PHE A 399 -31.90 -14.10 -16.47
CA PHE A 399 -30.92 -13.93 -15.39
C PHE A 399 -30.44 -12.48 -15.22
N PHE A 400 -30.30 -11.71 -16.31
CA PHE A 400 -29.78 -10.33 -16.34
C PHE A 400 -30.90 -9.27 -16.45
N GLY A 401 -31.97 -9.42 -15.66
CA GLY A 401 -32.98 -8.37 -15.52
C GLY A 401 -34.17 -8.40 -16.48
N GLY A 402 -34.23 -9.35 -17.42
CA GLY A 402 -35.45 -9.59 -18.21
C GLY A 402 -36.59 -10.23 -17.43
N VAL A 403 -36.27 -10.88 -16.30
CA VAL A 403 -37.25 -11.33 -15.29
C VAL A 403 -36.82 -10.86 -13.91
N TYR A 404 -35.57 -11.12 -13.55
CA TYR A 404 -34.98 -10.67 -12.29
C TYR A 404 -33.50 -10.37 -12.49
N ASP A 405 -33.04 -9.24 -11.95
CA ASP A 405 -31.62 -8.86 -11.98
C ASP A 405 -30.92 -9.50 -10.77
N HIS A 406 -30.20 -10.60 -11.02
CA HIS A 406 -29.64 -11.44 -9.96
C HIS A 406 -28.52 -10.72 -9.19
N SER A 407 -28.44 -10.95 -7.88
CA SER A 407 -27.43 -10.32 -7.03
C SER A 407 -26.01 -10.82 -7.32
N ASN A 408 -24.98 -10.03 -6.98
CA ASN A 408 -23.57 -10.45 -7.10
C ASN A 408 -23.28 -11.83 -6.48
N ALA A 409 -23.96 -12.19 -5.39
CA ALA A 409 -23.82 -13.52 -4.78
C ALA A 409 -24.31 -14.64 -5.71
N ALA A 410 -25.46 -14.43 -6.38
CA ALA A 410 -25.98 -15.37 -7.37
C ALA A 410 -25.05 -15.47 -8.60
N HIS A 411 -24.47 -14.35 -9.06
CA HIS A 411 -23.44 -14.38 -10.10
C HIS A 411 -22.19 -15.17 -9.69
N ASN A 412 -21.74 -15.04 -8.44
CA ASN A 412 -20.59 -15.79 -7.92
C ASN A 412 -20.88 -17.30 -7.86
N ILE A 413 -22.05 -17.70 -7.35
CA ILE A 413 -22.47 -19.11 -7.31
C ILE A 413 -22.60 -19.67 -8.73
N LEU A 414 -23.25 -18.93 -9.63
CA LEU A 414 -23.38 -19.31 -11.03
C LEU A 414 -22.01 -19.53 -11.67
N GLY A 415 -21.05 -18.64 -11.42
CA GLY A 415 -19.67 -18.81 -11.89
C GLY A 415 -19.05 -20.15 -11.46
N MET A 416 -19.32 -20.62 -10.25
CA MET A 416 -18.79 -21.89 -9.74
C MET A 416 -19.35 -23.13 -10.45
N MET A 417 -20.49 -23.00 -11.13
CA MET A 417 -21.18 -24.08 -11.86
C MET A 417 -20.74 -24.19 -13.32
N ARG A 418 -19.78 -23.38 -13.79
CA ARG A 418 -19.31 -23.40 -15.18
C ARG A 418 -18.63 -24.73 -15.54
N VAL A 419 -19.07 -25.32 -16.64
CA VAL A 419 -18.53 -26.57 -17.19
C VAL A 419 -18.11 -26.46 -18.66
N GLY A 420 -18.49 -25.39 -19.37
CA GLY A 420 -18.12 -25.18 -20.75
C GLY A 420 -18.39 -23.76 -21.24
N ILE A 421 -17.90 -23.45 -22.43
CA ILE A 421 -18.19 -22.23 -23.19
C ILE A 421 -19.03 -22.64 -24.40
N LEU A 422 -20.12 -21.95 -24.65
CA LEU A 422 -20.96 -22.21 -25.82
C LEU A 422 -20.32 -21.57 -27.06
N ASP A 423 -20.11 -22.37 -28.10
CA ASP A 423 -19.60 -21.87 -29.38
C ASP A 423 -20.57 -20.86 -30.00
N GLY A 424 -20.05 -19.72 -30.46
CA GLY A 424 -20.86 -18.57 -30.88
C GLY A 424 -21.40 -17.68 -29.74
N GLY A 425 -21.14 -18.01 -28.47
CA GLY A 425 -21.47 -17.20 -27.30
C GLY A 425 -22.92 -17.35 -26.86
N MET A 426 -23.86 -16.66 -27.50
CA MET A 426 -25.28 -16.73 -27.11
C MET A 426 -26.11 -17.42 -28.17
N GLU A 427 -27.29 -17.92 -27.80
CA GLU A 427 -28.24 -18.42 -28.79
C GLU A 427 -28.65 -17.27 -29.71
N VAL A 428 -28.11 -17.27 -30.94
CA VAL A 428 -28.35 -16.22 -31.93
C VAL A 428 -29.83 -16.23 -32.31
N GLU A 429 -30.49 -15.07 -32.34
CA GLU A 429 -31.92 -14.96 -32.69
C GLU A 429 -32.26 -15.63 -34.04
N SER A 430 -31.32 -15.65 -34.99
CA SER A 430 -31.46 -16.36 -36.27
C SER A 430 -31.66 -17.88 -36.11
N LEU A 431 -31.05 -18.51 -35.10
CA LEU A 431 -31.23 -19.93 -34.78
C LEU A 431 -32.62 -20.18 -34.18
N LYS A 432 -33.16 -19.23 -33.40
CA LYS A 432 -34.54 -19.30 -32.90
C LYS A 432 -35.56 -19.17 -34.03
N PHE A 433 -35.29 -18.28 -34.99
CA PHE A 433 -36.13 -18.14 -36.19
C PHE A 433 -36.09 -19.41 -37.05
N LYS A 434 -34.91 -20.01 -37.25
CA LYS A 434 -34.78 -21.27 -37.99
C LYS A 434 -35.53 -22.41 -37.30
N LYS A 435 -35.38 -22.57 -35.98
CA LYS A 435 -36.14 -23.56 -35.19
C LYS A 435 -37.64 -23.36 -35.26
N ARG A 436 -38.13 -22.12 -35.15
CA ARG A 436 -39.56 -21.78 -35.29
C ARG A 436 -40.08 -22.08 -36.69
N ARG A 437 -39.31 -21.73 -37.73
CA ARG A 437 -39.63 -22.03 -39.12
C ARG A 437 -39.72 -23.53 -39.36
N ASP A 438 -38.76 -24.29 -38.86
CA ASP A 438 -38.70 -25.74 -39.06
C ASP A 438 -39.78 -26.47 -38.22
N SER A 439 -40.17 -25.95 -37.05
CA SER A 439 -41.31 -26.49 -36.27
C SER A 439 -42.67 -26.20 -36.91
N VAL A 440 -42.82 -25.03 -37.54
CA VAL A 440 -44.05 -24.66 -38.27
C VAL A 440 -44.18 -25.45 -39.58
N ALA A 441 -43.06 -25.70 -40.27
CA ALA A 441 -43.01 -26.55 -41.46
C ALA A 441 -43.38 -28.02 -41.15
N TYR A 442 -42.98 -28.54 -39.98
CA TYR A 442 -43.35 -29.90 -39.57
C TYR A 442 -44.84 -30.04 -39.19
N GLN A 443 -45.46 -28.98 -38.67
CA GLN A 443 -46.90 -28.96 -38.41
C GLN A 443 -47.73 -28.84 -39.71
N SER A 444 -47.27 -28.05 -40.68
CA SER A 444 -47.96 -27.93 -41.99
C SER A 444 -47.95 -29.24 -42.79
N ASP A 445 -46.91 -30.07 -42.68
CA ASP A 445 -46.85 -31.37 -43.37
C ASP A 445 -47.78 -32.43 -42.73
N SER A 446 -48.17 -32.26 -41.46
CA SER A 446 -49.07 -33.18 -40.76
C SER A 446 -50.56 -32.89 -40.95
N GLU A 447 -50.91 -31.66 -41.33
CA GLU A 447 -52.30 -31.23 -41.57
C GLU A 447 -52.73 -31.31 -43.05
N ALA A 448 -51.80 -31.60 -43.96
CA ALA A 448 -52.07 -31.71 -45.41
C ALA A 448 -52.83 -32.99 -45.85
N SER A 449 -53.34 -33.81 -44.93
CA SER A 449 -54.05 -35.05 -45.25
C SER A 449 -55.60 -34.95 -45.17
N THR A 450 -56.18 -33.83 -44.77
CA THR A 450 -57.66 -33.72 -44.67
C THR A 450 -58.16 -32.29 -44.89
N CYS A 451 -58.43 -31.91 -46.14
CA CYS A 451 -59.70 -31.29 -46.57
C CYS A 451 -59.65 -30.84 -48.03
N SER A 452 -60.76 -31.12 -48.70
CA SER A 452 -61.12 -30.76 -50.07
C SER A 452 -61.60 -29.31 -50.20
N ASP A 453 -61.31 -28.74 -51.38
CA ASP A 453 -62.07 -27.76 -52.17
C ASP A 453 -62.65 -26.51 -51.46
N ASP A 454 -61.97 -25.36 -51.58
CA ASP A 454 -62.61 -24.12 -52.03
C ASP A 454 -61.60 -23.12 -52.62
N ASP A 455 -62.03 -22.41 -53.65
CA ASP A 455 -61.23 -21.57 -54.55
C ASP A 455 -60.64 -20.30 -53.90
N SER A 456 -59.32 -20.17 -53.90
CA SER A 456 -58.62 -18.92 -54.28
C SER A 456 -57.14 -19.21 -54.53
N LEU A 457 -56.81 -19.44 -55.79
CA LEU A 457 -55.45 -19.66 -56.27
C LEU A 457 -54.59 -18.41 -56.03
N VAL A 458 -53.84 -18.40 -54.93
CA VAL A 458 -52.59 -17.62 -54.84
C VAL A 458 -51.63 -18.29 -55.81
N SER A 459 -51.22 -17.60 -56.87
CA SER A 459 -50.35 -18.19 -57.89
C SER A 459 -48.99 -18.55 -57.27
N GLU A 460 -48.31 -19.60 -57.76
CA GLU A 460 -46.94 -19.92 -57.33
C GLU A 460 -46.01 -18.70 -57.44
N SER A 461 -46.27 -17.80 -58.40
CA SER A 461 -45.55 -16.53 -58.52
C SER A 461 -45.83 -15.55 -57.39
N ASP A 462 -47.03 -15.54 -56.79
CA ASP A 462 -47.35 -14.68 -55.65
C ASP A 462 -46.69 -15.20 -54.37
N ILE A 463 -46.64 -16.52 -54.18
CA ILE A 463 -45.90 -17.15 -53.07
C ILE A 463 -44.41 -16.86 -53.21
N GLN A 464 -43.86 -16.99 -54.42
CA GLN A 464 -42.46 -16.69 -54.69
C GLN A 464 -42.13 -15.21 -54.46
N ALA A 465 -43.03 -14.30 -54.86
CA ALA A 465 -42.87 -12.87 -54.63
C ALA A 465 -42.91 -12.52 -53.13
N ILE A 466 -43.79 -13.14 -52.35
CA ILE A 466 -43.85 -12.96 -50.89
C ILE A 466 -42.56 -13.50 -50.22
N VAL A 467 -42.05 -14.64 -50.68
CA VAL A 467 -40.80 -15.21 -50.18
C VAL A 467 -39.61 -14.30 -50.51
N GLU A 468 -39.56 -13.75 -51.72
CA GLU A 468 -38.51 -12.80 -52.12
C GLU A 468 -38.59 -11.49 -51.34
N ASP A 469 -39.79 -10.98 -51.07
CA ASP A 469 -40.00 -9.74 -50.31
C ASP A 469 -39.63 -9.91 -48.83
N ILE A 470 -39.95 -11.07 -48.25
CA ILE A 470 -39.49 -11.45 -46.90
C ILE A 470 -37.96 -11.58 -46.87
N GLN A 471 -37.36 -12.22 -47.87
CA GLN A 471 -35.89 -12.35 -47.96
C GLN A 471 -35.19 -11.01 -48.20
N ALA A 472 -35.81 -10.08 -48.92
CA ALA A 472 -35.30 -8.73 -49.13
C ALA A 472 -35.38 -7.92 -47.82
N THR A 473 -36.50 -8.02 -47.11
CA THR A 473 -36.70 -7.36 -45.81
C THR A 473 -35.70 -7.87 -44.76
N VAL A 474 -35.44 -9.19 -44.75
CA VAL A 474 -34.43 -9.80 -43.86
C VAL A 474 -33.02 -9.31 -44.21
N ARG A 475 -32.65 -9.26 -45.50
CA ARG A 475 -31.35 -8.73 -45.94
C ARG A 475 -31.19 -7.25 -45.63
N GLU A 476 -32.26 -6.47 -45.72
CA GLU A 476 -32.25 -5.06 -45.33
C GLU A 476 -32.08 -4.90 -43.80
N TYR A 477 -32.71 -5.75 -43.01
CA TYR A 477 -32.56 -5.78 -41.55
C TYR A 477 -31.13 -6.15 -41.13
N GLU A 478 -30.54 -7.18 -41.75
CA GLU A 478 -29.15 -7.63 -41.51
C GLU A 478 -28.12 -6.58 -41.93
N ASN A 479 -28.37 -5.84 -43.01
CA ASN A 479 -27.51 -4.74 -43.45
C ASN A 479 -27.62 -3.49 -42.55
N LYS A 480 -28.80 -3.21 -41.99
CA LYS A 480 -29.01 -2.10 -41.05
C LYS A 480 -28.51 -2.41 -39.63
N HIS A 481 -28.47 -3.69 -39.26
CA HIS A 481 -28.01 -4.17 -37.94
C HIS A 481 -26.90 -5.20 -38.14
N PRO A 482 -25.69 -4.78 -38.57
CA PRO A 482 -24.57 -5.70 -38.73
C PRO A 482 -24.35 -6.46 -37.42
N ILE A 483 -24.32 -7.80 -37.52
CA ILE A 483 -24.15 -8.69 -36.37
C ILE A 483 -22.73 -8.49 -35.82
N HIS A 484 -22.57 -7.50 -34.95
CA HIS A 484 -21.45 -7.43 -34.05
C HIS A 484 -21.76 -8.40 -32.91
N GLN A 485 -20.99 -9.50 -32.83
CA GLN A 485 -20.90 -10.25 -31.58
C GLN A 485 -20.63 -9.26 -30.45
N PRO A 486 -21.41 -9.24 -29.36
CA PRO A 486 -21.00 -8.49 -28.19
C PRO A 486 -19.67 -9.07 -27.74
N SER A 487 -18.60 -8.28 -27.88
CA SER A 487 -17.30 -8.61 -27.31
C SER A 487 -17.51 -8.83 -25.81
N ALA A 488 -17.26 -10.05 -25.35
CA ALA A 488 -17.56 -10.49 -23.99
C ALA A 488 -16.65 -9.82 -22.95
N TYR A 489 -16.80 -8.53 -22.68
CA TYR A 489 -16.34 -7.94 -21.42
C TYR A 489 -17.04 -6.60 -21.15
N VAL A 490 -18.12 -6.63 -20.36
CA VAL A 490 -18.55 -5.46 -19.60
C VAL A 490 -18.19 -5.75 -18.14
N PRO A 491 -17.11 -5.16 -17.59
CA PRO A 491 -16.79 -5.34 -16.19
C PRO A 491 -17.94 -4.74 -15.37
N ILE A 492 -18.62 -5.58 -14.58
CA ILE A 492 -19.51 -5.10 -13.53
C ILE A 492 -18.64 -4.26 -12.58
N PRO A 493 -18.94 -2.97 -12.33
CA PRO A 493 -18.01 -2.02 -11.72
C PRO A 493 -17.56 -2.32 -10.27
N TYR A 494 -17.96 -3.45 -9.69
CA TYR A 494 -17.65 -3.83 -8.30
C TYR A 494 -17.29 -5.32 -8.11
N VAL A 495 -17.07 -6.08 -9.20
CA VAL A 495 -16.48 -7.41 -9.12
C VAL A 495 -14.96 -7.24 -9.26
N LEU A 496 -14.18 -7.82 -8.33
CA LEU A 496 -12.71 -7.78 -8.40
C LEU A 496 -12.24 -8.13 -9.82
N PRO A 497 -11.49 -7.24 -10.49
CA PRO A 497 -11.14 -7.44 -11.89
C PRO A 497 -10.35 -8.73 -12.04
N LEU A 498 -10.65 -9.46 -13.11
CA LEU A 498 -9.86 -10.61 -13.55
C LEU A 498 -8.37 -10.19 -13.67
N PRO A 499 -7.42 -11.04 -13.27
CA PRO A 499 -5.98 -10.80 -13.40
C PRO A 499 -5.57 -10.29 -14.79
N ALA A 500 -4.51 -9.49 -14.87
CA ALA A 500 -4.06 -8.88 -16.14
C ALA A 500 -3.76 -9.90 -17.27
N SER A 501 -3.43 -11.14 -16.92
CA SER A 501 -3.27 -12.26 -17.86
C SER A 501 -4.57 -12.65 -18.58
N GLU A 502 -5.74 -12.30 -18.05
CA GLU A 502 -7.06 -12.67 -18.57
C GLU A 502 -7.69 -11.61 -19.48
N ARG A 503 -7.18 -10.38 -19.48
CA ARG A 503 -7.61 -9.37 -20.47
C ARG A 503 -7.22 -9.74 -21.91
N ILE A 504 -6.21 -10.60 -22.05
CA ILE A 504 -5.66 -11.01 -23.36
C ILE A 504 -6.44 -12.21 -23.94
N ALA A 505 -7.05 -13.05 -23.10
CA ALA A 505 -7.74 -14.26 -23.54
C ALA A 505 -9.09 -13.96 -24.22
N ILE A 506 -9.78 -12.89 -23.81
CA ILE A 506 -11.08 -12.51 -24.39
C ILE A 506 -10.94 -11.81 -25.76
N ILE A 507 -9.72 -11.51 -26.22
CA ILE A 507 -9.46 -10.83 -27.50
C ILE A 507 -9.18 -11.82 -28.64
N LYS A 508 -9.03 -13.12 -28.37
CA LYS A 508 -8.78 -14.15 -29.41
C LYS A 508 -10.09 -14.79 -29.92
N ALA A 509 -10.98 -13.97 -30.44
CA ALA A 509 -11.98 -14.40 -31.41
C ALA A 509 -12.02 -13.34 -32.53
N LYS A 510 -11.02 -13.37 -33.41
CA LYS A 510 -11.09 -12.66 -34.69
C LYS A 510 -11.74 -13.61 -35.70
N PRO A 511 -12.78 -13.17 -36.44
CA PRO A 511 -13.15 -13.86 -37.66
C PRO A 511 -12.03 -13.62 -38.69
N GLU A 512 -11.52 -14.70 -39.29
CA GLU A 512 -10.68 -14.59 -40.48
C GLU A 512 -11.50 -13.91 -41.58
N LEU A 513 -11.06 -12.72 -42.00
CA LEU A 513 -11.62 -12.04 -43.16
C LEU A 513 -11.31 -12.87 -44.41
N LEU A 514 -12.36 -13.23 -45.14
CA LEU A 514 -12.26 -13.89 -46.44
C LEU A 514 -11.31 -13.10 -47.39
N PRO A 515 -10.49 -13.78 -48.21
CA PRO A 515 -9.49 -13.15 -49.08
C PRO A 515 -10.02 -12.17 -50.14
N SER A 516 -11.34 -12.03 -50.31
CA SER A 516 -11.95 -11.19 -51.35
C SER A 516 -12.09 -9.71 -51.00
N VAL A 517 -11.77 -9.29 -49.77
CA VAL A 517 -11.89 -7.88 -49.33
C VAL A 517 -10.55 -7.14 -49.35
N ALA A 518 -9.41 -7.84 -49.40
CA ALA A 518 -8.08 -7.23 -49.42
C ALA A 518 -7.71 -6.59 -50.78
N SER A 519 -8.44 -6.87 -51.86
CA SER A 519 -8.11 -6.41 -53.22
C SER A 519 -8.74 -5.07 -53.62
N ARG A 520 -9.51 -4.41 -52.74
CA ARG A 520 -10.14 -3.10 -53.05
C ARG A 520 -9.49 -1.88 -52.40
N VAL A 521 -8.32 -2.03 -51.77
CA VAL A 521 -7.53 -0.91 -51.23
C VAL A 521 -6.21 -0.77 -52.00
N SER A 522 -6.30 -0.60 -53.32
CA SER A 522 -5.17 -0.19 -54.15
C SER A 522 -5.67 0.63 -55.33
N SER A 523 -6.03 1.88 -55.08
CA SER A 523 -6.21 2.86 -56.15
C SER A 523 -5.61 4.19 -55.67
N PRO A 524 -4.60 4.74 -56.36
CA PRO A 524 -3.95 5.97 -55.94
C PRO A 524 -4.85 7.18 -56.21
N VAL A 525 -5.01 8.03 -55.20
CA VAL A 525 -5.69 9.33 -55.30
C VAL A 525 -4.85 10.25 -56.21
N PRO A 526 -5.44 10.92 -57.22
CA PRO A 526 -4.70 11.89 -58.03
C PRO A 526 -4.48 13.18 -57.26
N THR A 527 -3.25 13.67 -57.30
CA THR A 527 -2.80 14.96 -56.78
C THR A 527 -3.40 16.13 -57.57
N ARG A 528 -3.89 17.16 -56.87
CA ARG A 528 -4.31 18.45 -57.47
C ARG A 528 -3.28 19.52 -57.08
N PRO A 529 -2.84 20.40 -58.01
CA PRO A 529 -1.76 21.34 -57.76
C PRO A 529 -2.24 22.58 -56.99
N ALA A 530 -1.36 23.11 -56.14
CA ALA A 530 -1.52 24.38 -55.44
C ALA A 530 -1.12 25.55 -56.34
N SER A 531 -1.87 26.66 -56.27
CA SER A 531 -1.56 28.01 -56.77
C SER A 531 -2.66 29.00 -56.27
N PRO A 532 -2.43 30.33 -56.20
CA PRO A 532 -1.91 30.98 -55.00
C PRO A 532 -2.77 32.16 -54.48
N VAL A 533 -2.46 32.59 -53.25
CA VAL A 533 -2.49 33.97 -52.71
C VAL A 533 -3.77 34.82 -52.85
N LEU A 534 -4.34 35.18 -51.69
CA LEU A 534 -4.29 36.55 -51.14
C LEU A 534 -4.23 36.51 -49.62
#